data_AF-A0A346TQK8-F1
#
_entry.id   AF-A0A346TQK8-F1
#
_cell.length_a   1.000
_cell.length_b   1.000
_cell.length_c   1.000
_cell.angle_alpha   90.00
_cell.angle_beta   90.00
_cell.angle_gamma   90.00
#
_symmetry.space_group_name_H-M   'P 1'
#
loop_
_entity.id
_entity.type
_entity.pdbx_description
1 polymer ?
#
loop_
_entity_poly.entity_id
_entity_poly.type
_entity_poly.pdbx_seq_one_letter_code
_entity_poly.pdbx_strand_id
1 'polypeptide(L)'
;HSAICAEAEKFGPFYTEGYWGYRDYDLARTKYLVIWGCDPLSSNRQVPNSINKFSDILDRGTIAVVDPRLTASAAKAQEWLPVKPGEDGALATALAHVILTEGLWSREFVG
;
A
#
# COMPACT_ATOMS: atom_id res chain seq x y z
N HIS A 1 -13.58 -21.65 -3.71
CA HIS A 1 -13.07 -20.88 -4.86
C HIS A 1 -12.45 -19.56 -4.41
N SER A 2 -13.16 -18.68 -3.68
CA SER A 2 -12.61 -17.36 -3.30
C SER A 2 -11.39 -17.42 -2.37
N ALA A 3 -11.33 -18.40 -1.45
CA ALA A 3 -10.25 -18.53 -0.46
C ALA A 3 -8.84 -18.68 -1.06
N ILE A 4 -8.70 -19.22 -2.27
CA ILE A 4 -7.42 -19.32 -2.99
C ILE A 4 -7.10 -18.08 -3.84
N CYS A 5 -8.04 -17.13 -3.94
CA CYS A 5 -7.86 -15.88 -4.67
C CYS A 5 -7.27 -14.80 -3.74
N ALA A 6 -8.08 -14.22 -2.85
CA ALA A 6 -7.63 -13.12 -2.00
C ALA A 6 -8.52 -12.88 -0.75
N GLU A 7 -9.23 -13.88 -0.22
CA GLU A 7 -10.09 -13.65 0.96
C GLU A 7 -9.30 -13.15 2.18
N ALA A 8 -8.04 -13.57 2.33
CA ALA A 8 -7.16 -13.11 3.40
C ALA A 8 -6.94 -11.58 3.37
N GLU A 9 -6.91 -10.96 2.18
CA GLU A 9 -6.75 -9.49 2.04
C GLU A 9 -7.93 -8.72 2.67
N LYS A 10 -9.11 -9.34 2.73
CA LYS A 10 -10.34 -8.71 3.25
C LYS A 10 -10.41 -8.68 4.77
N PHE A 11 -9.57 -9.45 5.47
CA PHE A 11 -9.58 -9.51 6.94
C PHE A 11 -9.32 -8.14 7.56
N GLY A 12 -8.30 -7.40 7.09
CA GLY A 12 -7.98 -6.07 7.60
C GLY A 12 -9.21 -5.14 7.54
N PRO A 13 -9.70 -4.78 6.33
CA PRO A 13 -10.86 -3.91 6.17
C PRO A 13 -12.11 -4.38 6.90
N PHE A 14 -12.35 -5.68 6.99
CA PHE A 14 -13.52 -6.19 7.69
C PHE A 14 -13.44 -6.00 9.20
N TYR A 15 -12.32 -6.37 9.83
CA TYR A 15 -12.17 -6.26 11.27
C TYR A 15 -11.89 -4.83 11.75
N THR A 16 -11.38 -3.94 10.90
CA THR A 16 -11.10 -2.54 11.26
C THR A 16 -12.18 -1.56 10.84
N GLU A 17 -12.87 -1.82 9.71
CA GLU A 17 -13.79 -0.87 9.08
C GLU A 17 -15.17 -1.49 8.76
N GLY A 18 -15.38 -2.78 9.02
CA GLY A 18 -16.65 -3.48 8.73
C GLY A 18 -16.88 -3.78 7.25
N TYR A 19 -15.87 -3.67 6.39
CA TYR A 19 -16.01 -3.79 4.94
C TYR A 19 -15.42 -5.11 4.38
N TRP A 20 -16.28 -6.03 3.92
CA TRP A 20 -15.86 -7.29 3.27
C TRP A 20 -15.79 -7.14 1.74
N GLY A 21 -14.74 -6.48 1.25
CA GLY A 21 -14.59 -6.22 -0.17
C GLY A 21 -13.20 -5.72 -0.55
N TYR A 22 -13.03 -5.45 -1.84
CA TYR A 22 -11.82 -4.79 -2.35
C TYR A 22 -12.02 -3.29 -2.33
N ARG A 23 -10.92 -2.56 -2.11
CA ARG A 23 -10.90 -1.10 -2.08
C ARG A 23 -10.32 -0.58 -3.39
N ASP A 24 -10.88 0.52 -3.88
CA ASP A 24 -10.17 1.34 -4.87
C ASP A 24 -9.30 2.36 -4.13
N TYR A 25 -8.31 2.90 -4.84
CA TYR A 25 -7.34 3.84 -4.27
C TYR A 25 -7.49 5.19 -4.96
N ASP A 26 -7.56 6.29 -4.19
CA ASP A 26 -7.63 7.64 -4.75
C ASP A 26 -6.26 8.10 -5.27
N LEU A 27 -5.84 7.47 -6.37
CA LEU A 27 -4.57 7.70 -7.05
C LEU A 27 -4.48 9.09 -7.68
N ALA A 28 -5.58 9.83 -7.78
CA ALA A 28 -5.57 11.19 -8.30
C ALA A 28 -5.18 12.22 -7.23
N ARG A 29 -5.46 11.94 -5.95
CA ARG A 29 -5.24 12.89 -4.83
C ARG A 29 -4.17 12.45 -3.84
N THR A 30 -3.72 11.19 -3.87
CA THR A 30 -2.68 10.71 -2.95
C THR A 30 -1.38 11.53 -3.07
N LYS A 31 -0.75 11.80 -1.92
CA LYS A 31 0.57 12.47 -1.81
C LYS A 31 1.68 11.53 -1.36
N TYR A 32 1.30 10.38 -0.80
CA TYR A 32 2.22 9.34 -0.38
C TYR A 32 1.56 7.99 -0.65
N LEU A 33 2.12 7.22 -1.58
CA LEU A 33 1.62 5.91 -1.96
C LEU A 33 2.59 4.84 -1.46
N VAL A 34 2.15 4.06 -0.47
CA VAL A 34 2.84 2.83 -0.05
C VAL A 34 2.23 1.65 -0.80
N ILE A 35 3.04 1.00 -1.64
CA ILE A 35 2.66 -0.22 -2.34
C ILE A 35 3.24 -1.39 -1.56
N TRP A 36 2.38 -2.23 -1.00
CA TRP A 36 2.79 -3.31 -0.10
C TRP A 36 2.52 -4.68 -0.75
N GLY A 37 3.58 -5.38 -1.13
CA GLY A 37 3.53 -6.76 -1.66
C GLY A 37 2.73 -6.94 -2.96
N CYS A 38 2.36 -5.85 -3.64
CA CYS A 38 1.66 -5.88 -4.92
C CYS A 38 2.38 -5.05 -5.98
N ASP A 39 2.00 -5.25 -7.24
CA ASP A 39 2.59 -4.56 -8.39
C ASP A 39 1.49 -3.96 -9.27
N PRO A 40 0.90 -2.80 -8.91
CA PRO A 40 -0.24 -2.20 -9.62
C PRO A 40 0.06 -1.79 -11.07
N LEU A 41 1.34 -1.72 -11.47
CA LEU A 41 1.73 -1.51 -12.86
C LEU A 41 1.70 -2.78 -13.72
N SER A 42 1.67 -3.96 -13.10
CA SER A 42 1.66 -5.26 -13.80
C SER A 42 0.43 -6.11 -13.47
N SER A 43 -0.18 -5.91 -12.31
CA SER A 43 -1.20 -6.78 -11.71
C SER A 43 -2.09 -5.98 -10.74
N ASN A 44 -2.90 -6.66 -9.93
CA ASN A 44 -3.96 -6.04 -9.10
C ASN A 44 -5.17 -5.60 -9.95
N ARG A 45 -6.14 -4.92 -9.32
CA ARG A 45 -7.54 -4.90 -9.78
C ARG A 45 -7.86 -3.79 -10.78
N GLN A 46 -7.02 -2.77 -10.89
CA GLN A 46 -7.22 -1.61 -11.78
C GLN A 46 -5.91 -1.18 -12.46
N VAL A 47 -5.21 -2.13 -13.09
CA VAL A 47 -3.92 -1.89 -13.76
C VAL A 47 -3.94 -0.68 -14.70
N PRO A 48 -4.93 -0.49 -15.60
CA PRO A 48 -4.93 0.66 -16.50
C PRO A 48 -5.01 2.00 -15.76
N ASN A 49 -5.82 2.09 -14.70
CA ASN A 49 -5.93 3.30 -13.89
C ASN A 49 -4.62 3.59 -13.15
N SER A 50 -4.00 2.56 -12.56
CA SER A 50 -2.70 2.70 -11.90
C SER A 50 -1.61 3.15 -12.84
N ILE A 51 -1.49 2.56 -14.04
CA ILE A 51 -0.55 2.99 -15.07
C ILE A 51 -0.78 4.47 -15.44
N ASN A 52 -2.04 4.86 -15.67
CA ASN A 52 -2.39 6.22 -16.08
C ASN A 52 -2.08 7.27 -15.02
N LYS A 53 -2.08 6.90 -13.72
CA LYS A 53 -1.91 7.85 -12.60
C LYS A 53 -0.55 7.80 -11.93
N PHE A 54 0.27 6.78 -12.22
CA PHE A 54 1.55 6.59 -11.53
C PHE A 54 2.50 7.78 -11.69
N SER A 55 2.66 8.30 -12.92
CA SER A 55 3.52 9.46 -13.17
C SER A 55 3.03 10.71 -12.44
N ASP A 56 1.72 10.98 -12.48
CA ASP A 56 1.12 12.11 -11.76
C ASP A 56 1.40 12.06 -10.26
N ILE A 57 1.53 10.85 -9.67
CA ILE A 57 1.87 10.68 -8.25
C ILE A 57 3.34 10.99 -8.01
N LEU A 58 4.24 10.53 -8.88
CA LEU A 58 5.67 10.81 -8.81
C LEU A 58 5.95 12.33 -8.85
N ASP A 59 5.17 13.08 -9.64
CA ASP A 59 5.36 14.53 -9.79
C ASP A 59 4.92 15.34 -8.55
N ARG A 60 4.00 14.81 -7.74
CA ARG A 60 3.38 15.56 -6.63
C ARG A 60 3.63 14.97 -5.24
N GLY A 61 4.26 13.81 -5.17
CA GLY A 61 4.33 13.02 -3.95
C GLY A 61 5.38 11.91 -4.03
N THR A 62 5.33 11.02 -3.06
CA THR A 62 6.29 9.92 -2.91
C THR A 62 5.61 8.58 -3.09
N ILE A 63 6.29 7.68 -3.79
CA ILE A 63 5.92 6.28 -3.93
C ILE A 63 7.02 5.45 -3.27
N ALA A 64 6.61 4.65 -2.29
CA ALA A 64 7.46 3.67 -1.63
C ALA A 64 6.90 2.27 -1.88
N VAL A 65 7.77 1.32 -2.22
CA VAL A 65 7.36 -0.05 -2.54
C VAL A 65 8.03 -1.03 -1.60
N VAL A 66 7.22 -1.73 -0.81
CA VAL A 66 7.63 -2.83 0.06
C VAL A 66 7.39 -4.13 -0.70
N ASP A 67 8.45 -4.70 -1.27
CA ASP A 67 8.40 -5.99 -1.98
C ASP A 67 9.77 -6.65 -1.95
N PRO A 68 9.88 -7.96 -1.64
CA PRO A 68 11.16 -8.69 -1.69
C PRO A 68 11.86 -8.62 -3.06
N ARG A 69 11.10 -8.38 -4.14
CA ARG A 69 11.61 -8.27 -5.51
C ARG A 69 11.51 -6.83 -6.00
N LEU A 70 12.40 -6.47 -6.91
CA LEU A 70 12.29 -5.23 -7.68
C LEU A 70 11.23 -5.41 -8.77
N THR A 71 9.96 -5.17 -8.43
CA THR A 71 8.81 -5.22 -9.34
C THR A 71 8.76 -4.03 -10.31
N ALA A 72 7.82 -4.01 -11.27
CA ALA A 72 7.67 -2.89 -12.20
C ALA A 72 7.34 -1.59 -11.47
N SER A 73 6.49 -1.67 -10.44
CA SER A 73 6.19 -0.54 -9.54
C SER A 73 7.42 -0.13 -8.73
N ALA A 74 8.17 -1.08 -8.14
CA ALA A 74 9.38 -0.78 -7.38
C ALA A 74 10.47 -0.12 -8.22
N ALA A 75 10.67 -0.58 -9.46
CA ALA A 75 11.65 -0.03 -10.39
C ALA A 75 11.37 1.43 -10.80
N LYS A 76 10.13 1.91 -10.60
CA LYS A 76 9.72 3.29 -10.92
C LYS A 76 9.44 4.14 -9.69
N ALA A 77 9.49 3.57 -8.49
CA ALA A 77 9.23 4.26 -7.24
C ALA A 77 10.47 5.03 -6.76
N GLN A 78 10.28 6.02 -5.89
CA GLN A 78 11.40 6.70 -5.25
C GLN A 78 12.10 5.81 -4.23
N GLU A 79 11.34 4.94 -3.56
CA GLU A 79 11.86 4.05 -2.53
C GLU A 79 11.48 2.60 -2.82
N TRP A 80 12.47 1.71 -2.79
CA TRP A 80 12.25 0.27 -2.78
C TRP A 80 12.81 -0.31 -1.47
N LEU A 81 11.92 -0.97 -0.72
CA LEU A 81 12.17 -1.59 0.57
C LEU A 81 12.10 -3.12 0.38
N PRO A 82 13.25 -3.80 0.18
CA PRO A 82 13.30 -5.25 -0.03
C PRO A 82 13.08 -6.01 1.28
N VAL A 83 11.83 -6.06 1.73
CA VAL A 83 11.43 -6.78 2.94
C VAL A 83 11.70 -8.28 2.77
N LYS A 84 12.04 -8.96 3.85
CA LYS A 84 12.14 -10.42 3.83
C LYS A 84 10.73 -11.03 3.75
N PRO A 85 10.51 -12.08 2.95
CA PRO A 85 9.19 -12.71 2.86
C PRO A 85 8.64 -13.11 4.24
N GLY A 86 7.43 -12.64 4.56
CA GLY A 86 6.76 -12.93 5.84
C GLY A 86 7.09 -11.96 6.98
N GLU A 87 7.99 -11.00 6.79
CA GLU A 87 8.34 -9.98 7.80
C GLU A 87 7.57 -8.66 7.62
N ASP A 88 6.62 -8.60 6.69
CA ASP A 88 5.75 -7.45 6.42
C ASP A 88 5.06 -6.90 7.67
N GLY A 89 4.51 -7.78 8.51
CA GLY A 89 3.85 -7.38 9.76
C GLY A 89 4.79 -6.70 10.76
N ALA A 90 6.06 -7.10 10.80
CA ALA A 90 7.06 -6.48 11.67
C ALA A 90 7.37 -5.06 11.21
N LEU A 91 7.55 -4.84 9.89
CA LEU A 91 7.76 -3.50 9.33
C LEU A 91 6.54 -2.60 9.55
N ALA A 92 5.32 -3.10 9.32
CA ALA A 92 4.09 -2.33 9.55
C ALA A 92 3.94 -1.91 11.02
N THR A 93 4.28 -2.81 11.95
CA THR A 93 4.24 -2.52 13.39
C THR A 93 5.30 -1.50 13.80
N ALA A 94 6.52 -1.59 13.25
CA ALA A 94 7.57 -0.61 13.49
C ALA A 94 7.20 0.78 12.96
N LEU A 95 6.59 0.85 11.77
CA LEU A 95 6.07 2.10 11.22
C LEU A 95 5.00 2.72 12.13
N ALA A 96 4.03 1.92 12.58
CA ALA A 96 3.00 2.37 13.50
C ALA A 96 3.59 2.86 14.84
N HIS A 97 4.63 2.18 15.35
CA HIS A 97 5.34 2.61 16.55
C HIS A 97 5.91 4.02 16.39
N VAL A 98 6.67 4.28 15.31
CA VAL A 98 7.25 5.61 15.05
C VAL A 98 6.16 6.68 14.89
N ILE A 99 5.09 6.38 14.14
CA ILE A 99 3.97 7.31 13.95
C ILE A 99 3.38 7.73 15.31
N LEU A 100 3.27 6.80 16.25
CA LEU A 100 2.72 7.07 17.59
C LEU A 100 3.72 7.76 18.51
N THR A 101 4.97 7.31 18.57
CA THR A 101 5.97 7.87 19.48
C THR A 101 6.42 9.27 19.09
N GLU A 102 6.36 9.60 17.78
CA GLU A 102 6.69 10.94 17.27
C GLU A 102 5.48 11.86 17.11
N GLY A 103 4.26 11.38 17.36
CA GLY A 103 3.07 12.25 17.30
C GLY A 103 2.57 12.57 15.89
N LEU A 104 2.85 11.71 14.91
CA LEU A 104 2.64 11.93 13.47
C LEU A 104 1.29 11.41 12.94
N TRP A 105 0.45 10.81 13.78
CA TRP A 105 -0.85 10.29 13.34
C TRP A 105 -1.82 11.40 12.92
N SER A 106 -2.83 11.04 12.13
CA SER A 106 -3.93 11.97 11.83
C SER A 106 -4.78 12.21 13.07
N ARG A 107 -4.56 13.35 13.75
CA ARG A 107 -5.33 13.74 14.94
C ARG A 107 -6.81 13.92 14.67
N GLU A 108 -7.16 14.43 13.49
CA GLU A 108 -8.56 14.59 13.07
C GLU A 108 -9.31 13.26 13.06
N PHE A 109 -8.64 12.17 12.65
CA PHE A 109 -9.27 10.86 12.57
C PHE A 109 -9.16 10.05 13.88
N VAL A 110 -8.00 10.09 14.54
CA VAL A 110 -7.70 9.22 15.69
C VAL A 110 -8.05 9.87 17.04
N GLY A 111 -8.00 11.21 17.14
CA GLY A 111 -8.03 11.96 18.41
C GLY A 111 -6.68 12.59 18.76
#